data_AF-A0A3N3ZMR1-F1
#
_entry.id   AF-A0A3N3ZMR1-F1
#
_cell.length_a   1.000
_cell.length_b   1.000
_cell.length_c   1.000
_cell.angle_alpha   90.00
_cell.angle_beta   90.00
_cell.angle_gamma   90.00
#
_symmetry.space_group_name_H-M   'P 1'
#
loop_
_entity.id
_entity.type
_entity.pdbx_description
1 polymer ?
#
loop_
_entity_poly.entity_id
_entity_poly.type
_entity_poly.pdbx_seq_one_letter_code
_entity_poly.pdbx_strand_id
1 'polypeptide(L)' 'QARKEALDPWLNIYNTQRRHSALDGLPPTSRL' A
#
# COMPACT_ATOMS: atom_id res chain seq x y z
N GLN A 1 6.76 3.41 20.12
CA GLN A 1 6.96 3.83 18.72
C GLN A 1 7.32 2.67 17.78
N ALA A 2 8.03 1.63 18.23
CA ALA A 2 8.48 0.48 17.41
C ALA A 2 7.42 -0.23 16.53
N ARG A 3 6.15 -0.30 16.95
CA ARG A 3 5.09 -0.96 16.16
C ARG A 3 4.79 -0.23 14.84
N LYS A 4 4.92 1.09 14.80
CA LYS A 4 4.71 1.88 13.58
C LYS A 4 5.86 1.67 12.61
N GLU A 5 7.08 1.67 13.12
CA GLU A 5 8.30 1.45 12.33
C GLU A 5 8.33 0.04 11.70
N ALA A 6 7.87 -0.98 12.44
CA ALA A 6 7.74 -2.34 11.91
C ALA A 6 6.63 -2.48 10.84
N LEU A 7 5.63 -1.58 10.84
CA LEU A 7 4.53 -1.58 9.87
C LEU A 7 4.89 -0.83 8.57
N ASP A 8 5.88 0.07 8.63
CA ASP A 8 6.25 0.95 7.53
C ASP A 8 6.60 0.20 6.23
N PRO A 9 7.41 -0.88 6.26
CA PRO A 9 7.73 -1.65 5.06
C PRO A 9 6.50 -2.29 4.42
N TRP A 10 5.58 -2.80 5.25
CA TRP A 10 4.35 -3.41 4.77
C TRP A 10 3.42 -2.38 4.14
N LEU A 11 3.32 -1.19 4.75
CA LEU A 11 2.47 -0.12 4.27
C LEU A 11 2.90 0.38 2.89
N ASN A 12 4.22 0.48 2.66
CA ASN A 12 4.76 0.87 1.36
C ASN A 12 4.34 -0.12 0.26
N ILE A 13 4.50 -1.43 0.50
CA ILE A 13 4.08 -2.47 -0.45
C ILE A 13 2.56 -2.41 -0.70
N TYR A 14 1.77 -2.25 0.36
CA TYR A 14 0.32 -2.17 0.24
C TYR A 14 -0.12 -0.98 -0.61
N ASN A 15 0.45 0.20 -0.36
CA ASN A 15 0.04 1.42 -1.04
C ASN A 15 0.55 1.51 -2.48
N THR A 16 1.75 0.98 -2.78
CA THR A 16 2.43 1.19 -4.08
C THR A 16 2.39 -0.01 -5.01
N GLN A 17 2.20 -1.23 -4.50
CA GLN A 17 2.35 -2.46 -5.30
C GLN A 17 1.11 -3.36 -5.26
N ARG A 18 0.30 -3.31 -4.20
CA ARG A 18 -0.88 -4.19 -4.06
C ARG A 18 -1.90 -3.87 -5.15
N ARG A 19 -2.15 -4.84 -6.04
CA ARG A 19 -3.20 -4.71 -7.05
C ARG A 19 -4.58 -4.69 -6.41
N HIS A 20 -5.42 -3.77 -6.86
CA HIS A 20 -6.78 -3.61 -6.36
C HIS A 20 -7.78 -3.80 -7.50
N SER A 21 -8.69 -4.77 -7.39
CA SER A 21 -9.67 -5.07 -8.45
C SER A 21 -10.59 -3.89 -8.76
N ALA A 22 -10.98 -3.14 -7.73
CA ALA A 22 -11.76 -1.90 -7.87
C ALA A 22 -11.02 -0.77 -8.60
N LEU A 23 -9.69 -0.88 -8.77
CA LEU A 23 -8.85 0.09 -9.49
C LEU A 23 -8.29 -0.51 -10.77
N ASP A 24 -8.98 -1.50 -11.35
CA ASP A 24 -8.52 -2.21 -12.56
C ASP A 24 -7.12 -2.84 -12.39
N GLY A 25 -6.81 -3.30 -11.18
CA GLY A 25 -5.52 -3.89 -10.82
C GLY A 25 -4.43 -2.88 -10.48
N LEU A 26 -4.72 -1.58 -10.48
CA LEU A 26 -3.79 -0.53 -10.06
C LEU A 26 -3.64 -0.47 -8.52
N PRO A 27 -2.51 0.05 -8.01
CA PRO A 27 -2.28 0.19 -6.58
C PRO A 27 -3.14 1.31 -5.96
N PRO A 28 -3.36 1.29 -4.63
CA PRO A 28 -4.14 2.30 -3.92
C PRO A 28 -3.72 3.75 -4.19
N THR A 29 -2.43 4.01 -4.39
CA THR A 29 -1.87 5.35 -4.67
C THR A 29 -2.21 5.89 -6.05
N SER A 30 -2.68 5.07 -7.00
CA SER A 30 -3.14 5.55 -8.31
C SER A 30 -4.42 6.40 -8.25
N ARG A 31 -5.01 6.55 -7.06
CA ARG A 31 -6.15 7.44 -6.79
C ARG A 31 -5.77 8.82 -6.24
N LEU A 32 -4.50 9.03 -5.92
CA LEU A 32 -4.02 10.30 -5.35
C LEU A 32 -3.88 11.38 -6.42
#